data_AF-A0A3S1DEX9-F1
#
_entry.id   AF-A0A3S1DEX9-F1
#
_cell.length_a   1.000
_cell.length_b   1.000
_cell.length_c   1.000
_cell.angle_alpha   90.00
_cell.angle_beta   90.00
_cell.angle_gamma   90.00
#
_symmetry.space_group_name_H-M   'P 1'
#
loop_
_entity.id
_entity.type
_entity.pdbx_description
1 polymer ?
#
loop_
_entity_poly.entity_id
_entity_poly.type
_entity_poly.pdbx_seq_one_letter_code
_entity_poly.pdbx_strand_id
1 'polypeptide(L)' 'MVQTDTGERVPTDRQEDSVRSFGCFTADLYAMADWLKACRIETVAMESTGVYWIPVFQILESKGFEVKRCFCSSR' A
#
# COMPACT_ATOMS: atom_id res chain seq x y z
N MET A 1 15.71 -13.26 -4.89
CA MET A 1 15.37 -11.87 -5.25
C MET A 1 13.89 -11.88 -5.63
N VAL A 2 13.01 -11.65 -4.66
CA VAL A 2 11.56 -11.65 -4.91
C VAL A 2 11.24 -10.38 -5.71
N GLN A 3 10.85 -10.57 -6.96
CA GLN A 3 10.36 -9.49 -7.80
C GLN A 3 8.99 -9.07 -7.25
N THR A 4 8.91 -7.93 -6.57
CA THR A 4 7.65 -7.33 -6.15
C THR A 4 7.09 -6.50 -7.29
N ASP A 5 6.39 -7.15 -8.22
CA ASP A 5 5.46 -6.47 -9.14
C ASP A 5 4.14 -6.26 -8.39
N THR A 6 4.13 -5.33 -7.44
CA THR A 6 2.90 -4.88 -6.78
C THR A 6 3.01 -3.38 -6.66
N GLY A 7 2.76 -2.70 -7.77
CA GLY A 7 2.69 -1.25 -7.81
C GLY A 7 1.43 -0.78 -7.10
N GLU A 8 1.57 0.16 -6.17
CA GLU A 8 0.42 0.82 -5.54
C GLU A 8 -0.18 1.81 -6.52
N ARG A 9 -1.49 1.69 -6.79
CA ARG A 9 -2.19 2.55 -7.75
C ARG A 9 -3.06 3.58 -7.04
N VAL A 10 -2.80 4.87 -7.29
CA VAL A 10 -3.65 5.99 -6.90
C VAL A 10 -4.46 6.47 -8.12
N PRO A 11 -5.76 6.83 -7.99
CA PRO A 11 -6.53 7.34 -9.12
C PRO A 11 -5.87 8.57 -9.76
N THR A 12 -5.78 8.57 -11.09
CA THR A 12 -5.08 9.58 -11.93
C THR A 12 -5.52 11.03 -11.69
N ASP A 13 -6.72 11.24 -11.14
CA ASP A 13 -7.22 12.58 -10.78
C ASP A 13 -6.45 13.21 -9.60
N ARG A 14 -5.74 12.40 -8.80
CA ARG A 14 -5.10 12.86 -7.55
C ARG A 14 -3.59 13.13 -7.67
N GLN A 15 -2.85 12.51 -8.61
CA GLN A 15 -1.43 12.79 -8.94
C GLN A 15 -1.00 12.17 -10.29
N GLU A 16 0.00 12.79 -10.96
CA GLU A 16 0.56 12.37 -12.26
C GLU A 16 1.26 11.00 -12.21
N ASP A 17 1.90 10.64 -11.09
CA ASP A 17 2.46 9.31 -10.85
C ASP A 17 1.41 8.39 -10.21
N SER A 18 0.46 7.93 -11.04
CA SER A 18 -0.63 7.05 -10.60
C SER A 18 -0.15 5.71 -10.04
N VAL A 19 1.09 5.29 -10.31
CA VAL A 19 1.66 4.03 -9.83
C VAL A 19 3.07 4.24 -9.28
N ARG A 20 3.31 3.79 -8.05
CA ARG A 20 4.65 3.80 -7.45
C ARG A 20 4.98 2.45 -6.81
N SER A 21 6.24 2.04 -6.95
CA SER A 21 6.75 0.81 -6.35
C SER A 21 7.63 1.17 -5.17
N PHE A 22 7.38 0.50 -4.05
CA PHE A 22 8.12 0.64 -2.80
C PHE A 22 8.76 -0.69 -2.43
N GLY A 23 9.88 -0.63 -1.72
CA GLY A 23 10.58 -1.79 -1.19
C GLY A 23 9.86 -2.44 -0.01
N CYS A 24 10.36 -3.61 0.41
CA CYS A 24 9.82 -4.38 1.55
C CYS A 24 10.43 -3.97 2.91
N PHE A 25 11.30 -2.95 2.93
CA PHE A 25 11.95 -2.50 4.15
C PHE A 25 11.04 -1.55 4.93
N THR A 26 11.13 -1.58 6.27
CA THR A 26 10.32 -0.72 7.15
C THR A 26 10.40 0.76 6.78
N ALA A 27 11.59 1.26 6.42
CA ALA A 27 11.77 2.66 5.99
C ALA A 27 10.98 2.98 4.71
N ASP A 28 10.90 2.03 3.79
CA ASP A 28 10.19 2.16 2.53
C ASP A 28 8.67 2.11 2.74
N LEU A 29 8.20 1.25 3.64
CA LEU A 29 6.78 1.21 4.07
C LEU A 29 6.34 2.53 4.72
N TYR A 30 7.22 3.17 5.49
CA TYR A 30 6.93 4.50 6.03
C TYR A 30 6.88 5.57 4.92
N ALA A 31 7.76 5.50 3.93
CA ALA A 31 7.74 6.41 2.77
C ALA A 31 6.47 6.23 1.93
N MET A 32 6.03 4.99 1.72
CA MET A 32 4.74 4.63 1.13
C MET A 32 3.58 5.27 1.88
N ALA A 33 3.51 5.09 3.21
CA ALA A 33 2.42 5.64 4.02
C ALA A 33 2.39 7.18 3.99
N ASP A 34 3.57 7.83 3.97
CA ASP A 34 3.67 9.28 3.84
C ASP A 34 3.20 9.78 2.48
N TRP A 35 3.58 9.07 1.41
CA TRP A 35 3.13 9.37 0.05
C TRP A 35 1.62 9.22 -0.11
N LEU A 36 1.02 8.14 0.40
CA LEU A 36 -0.44 7.95 0.42
C LEU A 36 -1.14 9.09 1.15
N LYS A 37 -0.53 9.60 2.23
CA LYS A 37 -1.05 10.74 2.99
C LYS A 37 -0.98 12.04 2.19
N ALA A 38 0.12 12.26 1.47
CA ALA A 38 0.27 13.38 0.55
C ALA A 38 -0.77 13.34 -0.59
N CYS A 39 -1.10 12.14 -1.08
CA CYS A 39 -2.18 11.90 -2.03
C CYS A 39 -3.59 12.02 -1.44
N ARG A 40 -3.73 12.32 -0.13
CA ARG A 40 -5.00 12.40 0.60
C ARG A 40 -5.84 11.13 0.49
N ILE A 41 -5.17 9.98 0.54
CA ILE A 41 -5.84 8.68 0.57
C ILE A 41 -6.23 8.37 2.01
N GLU A 42 -7.45 7.88 2.20
CA GLU A 42 -7.96 7.47 3.51
C GLU A 42 -8.10 5.95 3.60
N THR A 43 -8.35 5.29 2.45
CA THR A 43 -8.55 3.85 2.36
C THR A 43 -7.51 3.22 1.45
N VAL A 44 -6.82 2.19 1.95
CA VAL A 44 -5.79 1.43 1.21
C VAL A 44 -6.28 0.00 1.02
N ALA A 45 -6.39 -0.44 -0.22
CA ALA A 45 -6.68 -1.83 -0.54
C ALA A 45 -5.37 -2.61 -0.71
N MET A 46 -5.15 -3.64 0.10
CA MET A 46 -3.98 -4.49 0.02
C MET A 46 -4.36 -5.90 -0.43
N GLU A 47 -3.66 -6.42 -1.44
CA GLU A 47 -3.68 -7.83 -1.80
C GLU A 47 -2.31 -8.44 -1.45
N SER A 48 -2.29 -9.46 -0.59
CA SER A 48 -1.09 -10.24 -0.33
C SER A 48 -1.49 -11.67 -0.03
N THR A 49 -0.80 -12.63 -0.65
CA THR A 49 -1.04 -14.07 -0.49
C THR A 49 -0.36 -14.66 0.74
N GLY A 50 0.37 -13.87 1.54
CA GLY A 50 1.10 -14.32 2.73
C GLY A 50 0.97 -13.37 3.94
N VAL A 51 1.66 -13.65 5.04
CA VAL A 51 1.59 -12.87 6.31
C VAL A 51 2.32 -11.51 6.27
N TYR A 52 2.89 -11.14 5.13
CA TYR A 52 3.64 -9.89 4.94
C TYR A 52 2.77 -8.63 5.08
N TRP A 53 1.44 -8.76 5.10
CA TRP A 53 0.52 -7.65 5.36
C TRP A 53 0.52 -7.16 6.81
N ILE A 54 0.93 -7.97 7.78
CA ILE A 54 0.87 -7.61 9.21
C ILE A 54 1.71 -6.34 9.51
N PRO A 55 3.00 -6.25 9.16
CA PRO A 55 3.79 -5.05 9.43
C PRO A 55 3.29 -3.82 8.64
N VAL A 56 2.79 -4.01 7.42
CA VAL A 56 2.24 -2.91 6.61
C VAL A 56 0.95 -2.36 7.21
N PHE A 57 0.05 -3.27 7.62
CA PHE A 57 -1.19 -2.92 8.30
C PHE A 57 -0.92 -2.14 9.58
N GLN A 58 0.05 -2.57 10.40
CA GLN A 58 0.41 -1.85 11.63
C GLN A 58 0.91 -0.42 11.36
N ILE A 59 1.73 -0.23 10.32
CA ILE A 59 2.25 1.10 9.95
C ILE A 59 1.11 1.99 9.44
N LEU A 60 0.25 1.47 8.57
CA LEU A 60 -0.88 2.20 8.01
C LEU A 60 -1.94 2.55 9.07
N GLU A 61 -2.28 1.61 9.96
CA GLU A 61 -3.20 1.85 11.07
C GLU A 61 -2.63 2.92 12.02
N SER A 62 -1.34 2.84 12.35
CA SER A 62 -0.68 3.86 13.17
C SER A 62 -0.69 5.26 12.53
N LYS A 63 -0.84 5.36 11.21
CA LYS A 63 -0.91 6.62 10.46
C LYS A 63 -2.35 7.10 10.24
N GLY A 64 -3.35 6.27 10.60
CA GLY A 64 -4.78 6.57 10.53
C GLY A 64 -5.47 6.12 9.23
N PHE A 65 -4.88 5.20 8.47
CA PHE A 65 -5.49 4.70 7.24
C PHE A 65 -6.45 3.53 7.49
N GLU A 66 -7.55 3.48 6.73
CA GLU A 66 -8.43 2.32 6.65
C GLU A 66 -7.86 1.28 5.69
N VAL A 67 -7.35 0.16 6.21
CA VAL A 67 -6.76 -0.89 5.36
C VAL A 67 -7.79 -1.98 5.08
N LYS A 68 -8.12 -2.18 3.80
CA LYS A 68 -8.99 -3.26 3.33
C LYS A 68 -8.14 -4.36 2.72
N ARG A 69 -8.20 -5.57 3.31
CA ARG A 69 -7.67 -6.75 2.64
C ARG A 69 -8.58 -7.08 1.47
N CYS A 70 -8.09 -6.86 0.26
CA CYS A 70 -8.71 -7.39 -0.93
C CYS A 70 -8.33 -8.87 -0.99
N PHE A 71 -9.24 -9.74 -0.54
CA PHE A 71 -9.17 -11.13 -0.96
C PHE A 71 -9.54 -11.12 -2.44
N CYS A 72 -8.56 -11.27 -3.32
CA CYS A 72 -8.82 -11.79 -4.65
C CYS A 72 -9.29 -13.24 -4.47
N SER A 73 -10.53 -13.41 -4.06
CA SER A 73 -11.26 -14.65 -4.23
C SER A 73 -11.40 -14.81 -5.72
N SER A 74 -10.52 -15.61 -6.32
CA SER A 74 -10.84 -16.29 -7.57
C SER A 74 -11.97 -17.27 -7.27
N ARG A 75 -13.19 -16.75 -7.10
CA ARG A 75 -14.46 -17.46 -7.25
C ARG A 75 -15.64 -16.50 -7.33
#